data_AF-A0AAV0DKP6-F1
#
_entry.id   AF-A0AAV0DKP6-F1
#
_cell.length_a   1.000
_cell.length_b   1.000
_cell.length_c   1.000
_cell.angle_alpha   90.00
_cell.angle_beta   90.00
_cell.angle_gamma   90.00
#
_symmetry.space_group_name_H-M   'P 1'
#
loop_
_entity.id
_entity.type
_entity.pdbx_description
1 polymer ?
#
loop_
_entity_poly.entity_id
_entity_poly.type
_entity_poly.pdbx_seq_one_letter_code
_entity_poly.pdbx_strand_id
1 'polypeptide(L)'
;MGGGAGTPDLFYREAQRLGYVARSAFKLLQMQKQFKLITPGSSVLDLGCAPGAWLQVACQSLGPLKCSGAIVGIDTKKVKVPAMHCDSRVQTVCGNVMELPREKIKDLSPQKKGFSVILSDMCPLVSGITTRDSVLSAELGHRALDLAVGGDAFSSPCTNPQVDGELNDIGDNGILQLGGHLVIKLLESEDTKVLFLFDRLSCGSTLRLYYSKMKQISRD
;
A
#
# COMPACT_ATOMS: atom_id res chain seq x y z
N MET A 1 -10.58 22.18 37.25
CA MET A 1 -11.08 20.80 37.09
C MET A 1 -11.33 20.60 35.59
N GLY A 2 -10.36 20.13 34.80
CA GLY A 2 -9.92 18.74 34.74
C GLY A 2 -10.66 18.01 33.60
N GLY A 3 -10.55 18.51 32.37
CA GLY A 3 -11.16 17.88 31.19
C GLY A 3 -10.40 16.59 30.84
N GLY A 4 -11.10 15.47 30.81
CA GLY A 4 -10.54 14.14 30.57
C GLY A 4 -9.92 14.03 29.18
N ALA A 5 -8.60 14.19 29.09
CA ALA A 5 -7.82 13.73 27.97
C ALA A 5 -7.94 12.20 27.92
N GLY A 6 -8.62 11.68 26.89
CA GLY A 6 -8.73 10.24 26.66
C GLY A 6 -7.34 9.60 26.69
N THR A 7 -7.21 8.49 27.42
CA THR A 7 -5.95 7.76 27.58
C THR A 7 -5.32 7.52 26.20
N PRO A 8 -4.12 8.05 25.91
CA PRO A 8 -3.43 7.77 24.66
C PRO A 8 -3.29 6.25 24.51
N ASP A 9 -3.76 5.75 23.37
CA ASP A 9 -3.73 4.34 22.99
C ASP A 9 -2.34 3.75 23.29
N LEU A 10 -2.29 2.63 24.03
CA LEU A 10 -1.04 1.96 24.41
C LEU A 10 -0.13 1.71 23.20
N PHE A 11 -0.72 1.38 22.04
CA PHE A 11 0.02 1.17 20.81
C PHE A 11 0.60 2.48 20.24
N TYR A 12 -0.10 3.60 20.40
CA TYR A 12 0.43 4.90 19.98
C TYR A 12 1.64 5.29 20.83
N ARG A 13 1.55 5.13 22.16
CA ARG A 13 2.68 5.39 23.08
C ARG A 13 3.87 4.50 22.78
N GLU A 14 3.63 3.23 22.50
CA GLU A 14 4.69 2.28 22.17
C GLU A 14 5.33 2.61 20.81
N ALA A 15 4.55 3.02 19.81
CA ALA A 15 5.06 3.47 18.53
C ALA A 15 6.00 4.68 18.72
N GLN A 16 5.57 5.69 19.47
CA GLN A 16 6.40 6.85 19.79
C GLN A 16 7.68 6.46 20.54
N ARG A 17 7.58 5.56 21.54
CA ARG A 17 8.74 5.05 22.30
C ARG A 17 9.76 4.37 21.38
N LEU A 18 9.29 3.66 20.36
CA LEU A 18 10.12 2.99 19.36
C LEU A 18 10.55 3.91 18.21
N GLY A 19 10.12 5.18 18.21
CA GLY A 19 10.48 6.15 17.19
C GLY A 19 9.62 6.15 15.93
N TYR A 20 8.50 5.43 15.95
CA TYR A 20 7.53 5.44 14.85
C TYR A 20 6.53 6.59 15.02
N VAL A 21 6.20 7.25 13.90
CA VAL A 21 5.29 8.39 13.89
C VAL A 21 3.81 8.01 14.06
N ALA A 22 3.49 6.73 13.87
CA ALA A 22 2.14 6.20 13.97
C ALA A 22 2.15 4.69 14.26
N ARG A 23 1.08 4.19 14.88
CA ARG A 23 0.97 2.78 15.30
C ARG A 23 0.71 1.81 14.14
N SER A 24 0.30 2.29 12.95
CA SER A 24 0.26 1.48 11.71
C SER A 24 1.61 0.86 11.36
N ALA A 25 2.73 1.40 11.85
CA ALA A 25 4.06 0.78 11.73
C ALA A 25 4.04 -0.69 12.16
N PHE A 26 3.32 -1.03 13.25
CA PHE A 26 3.27 -2.40 13.76
C PHE A 26 2.65 -3.40 12.78
N LYS A 27 1.69 -2.95 11.95
CA LYS A 27 1.07 -3.82 10.94
C LYS A 27 2.07 -4.19 9.86
N LEU A 28 2.81 -3.20 9.34
CA LEU A 28 3.83 -3.47 8.33
C LEU A 28 5.01 -4.24 8.93
N LEU A 29 5.42 -3.97 10.17
CA LEU A 29 6.44 -4.77 10.87
C LEU A 29 6.04 -6.24 11.00
N GLN A 30 4.78 -6.52 11.36
CA GLN A 30 4.28 -7.88 11.46
C GLN A 30 4.29 -8.58 10.08
N MET A 31 3.77 -7.92 9.04
CA MET A 31 3.77 -8.46 7.67
C MET A 31 5.19 -8.67 7.15
N GLN A 32 6.08 -7.72 7.38
CA GLN A 32 7.49 -7.80 7.01
C GLN A 32 8.18 -8.99 7.71
N LYS A 33 7.92 -9.21 9.00
CA LYS A 33 8.45 -10.35 9.76
C LYS A 33 7.95 -11.68 9.19
N GLN A 34 6.68 -11.76 8.79
CA GLN A 34 6.06 -12.98 8.31
C GLN A 34 6.42 -13.32 6.86
N PHE A 35 6.42 -12.32 5.97
CA PHE A 35 6.49 -12.52 4.53
C PHE A 35 7.79 -12.05 3.89
N LYS A 36 8.63 -11.29 4.61
CA LYS A 36 9.89 -10.73 4.11
C LYS A 36 9.71 -9.95 2.80
N LEU A 37 8.70 -9.08 2.79
CA LEU A 37 8.24 -8.34 1.61
C LEU A 37 9.35 -7.45 1.03
N ILE A 38 10.07 -6.73 1.90
CA ILE A 38 11.10 -5.76 1.54
C ILE A 38 12.46 -6.37 1.85
N THR A 39 13.33 -6.45 0.84
CA THR A 39 14.70 -6.94 0.98
C THR A 39 15.71 -5.83 0.66
N PRO A 40 16.97 -5.93 1.11
CA PRO A 40 18.01 -4.97 0.74
C PRO A 40 18.10 -4.82 -0.79
N GLY A 41 18.11 -3.58 -1.30
CA GLY A 41 18.06 -3.31 -2.74
C GLY A 41 16.67 -3.01 -3.30
N SER A 42 15.59 -3.24 -2.56
CA SER A 42 14.21 -3.08 -3.06
C SER A 42 13.91 -1.64 -3.49
N SER A 43 13.09 -1.50 -4.54
CA SER A 43 12.39 -0.26 -4.87
C SER A 43 10.97 -0.34 -4.33
N VAL A 44 10.63 0.53 -3.38
CA VAL A 44 9.35 0.50 -2.67
C VAL A 44 8.51 1.73 -3.03
N LEU A 45 7.23 1.50 -3.35
CA LEU A 45 6.21 2.54 -3.47
C LEU A 45 5.24 2.42 -2.29
N ASP A 46 4.99 3.53 -1.58
CA ASP A 46 4.04 3.61 -0.46
C ASP A 46 2.91 4.59 -0.79
N LEU A 47 1.73 4.05 -1.08
CA LEU A 47 0.53 4.79 -1.47
C LEU A 47 -0.32 5.11 -0.22
N GLY A 48 -0.63 6.39 -0.03
CA GLY A 48 -1.28 6.87 1.19
C GLY A 48 -0.30 6.93 2.36
N CYS A 49 0.91 7.44 2.10
CA CYS A 49 2.03 7.30 3.04
C CYS A 49 1.93 8.21 4.28
N ALA A 50 0.98 9.14 4.39
CA ALA A 50 0.89 10.02 5.56
C ALA A 50 0.46 9.24 6.81
N PRO A 51 1.11 9.43 7.98
CA PRO A 51 2.13 10.43 8.30
C PRO A 51 3.59 9.99 8.07
N GLY A 52 3.83 8.78 7.56
CA GLY A 52 5.17 8.28 7.20
C GLY A 52 5.60 7.02 7.95
N ALA A 53 4.71 6.37 8.71
CA ALA A 53 5.06 5.20 9.52
C ALA A 53 5.53 4.01 8.65
N TRP A 54 4.90 3.79 7.50
CA TRP A 54 5.29 2.71 6.59
C TRP A 54 6.59 3.03 5.85
N LEU A 55 6.86 4.31 5.54
CA LEU A 55 8.17 4.76 5.05
C LEU A 55 9.32 4.40 6.02
N GLN A 56 9.09 4.58 7.33
CA GLN A 56 10.09 4.23 8.35
C GLN A 56 10.40 2.73 8.35
N VAL A 57 9.36 1.90 8.35
CA VAL A 57 9.52 0.44 8.35
C VAL A 57 10.17 -0.04 7.04
N ALA A 58 9.77 0.54 5.89
CA ALA A 58 10.37 0.23 4.60
C ALA A 58 11.86 0.59 4.56
N CYS A 59 12.24 1.77 5.06
CA CYS A 59 13.63 2.22 5.03
C CYS A 59 14.53 1.38 5.92
N GLN A 60 14.07 1.01 7.13
CA GLN A 60 14.80 0.06 7.97
C GLN A 60 14.97 -1.31 7.29
N SER A 61 13.94 -1.75 6.54
CA SER A 61 13.95 -3.05 5.86
C SER A 61 14.90 -3.11 4.66
N LEU A 62 15.26 -1.97 4.07
CA LEU A 62 16.32 -1.89 3.04
C LEU A 62 17.73 -2.15 3.61
N GLY A 63 17.88 -2.19 4.93
CA GLY A 63 19.17 -2.36 5.58
C GLY A 63 20.05 -1.11 5.46
N PRO A 64 21.37 -1.25 5.74
CA PRO A 64 22.30 -0.12 5.78
C PRO A 64 22.41 0.61 4.43
N LEU A 65 22.81 1.89 4.44
CA LEU A 65 22.94 2.74 3.24
C LEU A 65 23.83 2.16 2.12
N LYS A 66 24.77 1.27 2.45
CA LYS A 66 25.58 0.56 1.45
C LYS A 66 24.76 -0.38 0.57
N CYS A 67 23.61 -0.83 1.07
CA CYS A 67 22.62 -1.55 0.28
C CYS A 67 21.87 -0.51 -0.56
N SER A 68 21.81 -0.74 -1.87
CA SER A 68 21.00 0.07 -2.77
C SER A 68 19.51 -0.01 -2.40
N GLY A 69 18.68 0.74 -3.12
CA GLY A 69 17.24 0.76 -2.94
C GLY A 69 16.71 2.19 -2.93
N ALA A 70 15.40 2.31 -3.07
CA ALA A 70 14.73 3.61 -3.07
C ALA A 70 13.31 3.44 -2.55
N ILE A 71 12.79 4.46 -1.89
CA ILE A 71 11.43 4.48 -1.37
C ILE A 71 10.75 5.76 -1.86
N VAL A 72 9.60 5.61 -2.46
CA VAL A 72 8.75 6.72 -2.91
C VAL A 72 7.44 6.62 -2.16
N GLY A 73 7.12 7.62 -1.34
CA GLY A 73 5.83 7.79 -0.72
C GLY A 73 4.96 8.77 -1.49
N ILE A 74 3.68 8.45 -1.71
CA ILE A 74 2.72 9.37 -2.34
C ILE A 74 1.52 9.53 -1.41
N ASP A 75 1.17 10.78 -1.10
CA ASP A 75 -0.03 11.10 -0.35
C ASP A 75 -0.63 12.44 -0.80
N THR A 76 -1.94 12.61 -0.61
CA THR A 76 -2.61 13.90 -0.83
C THR A 76 -2.14 14.98 0.14
N LYS A 77 -1.66 14.57 1.32
CA LYS A 77 -1.07 15.45 2.33
C LYS A 77 0.44 15.55 2.11
N LYS A 78 0.99 16.73 2.37
CA LYS A 78 2.44 16.91 2.38
C LYS A 78 3.05 16.15 3.56
N VAL A 79 3.82 15.10 3.27
CA VAL A 79 4.58 14.34 4.26
C VAL A 79 6.00 14.87 4.33
N LYS A 80 6.47 15.20 5.53
CA LYS A 80 7.90 15.42 5.78
C LYS A 80 8.52 14.06 6.09
N VAL A 81 9.58 13.69 5.37
CA VAL A 81 10.31 12.44 5.66
C VAL A 81 10.72 12.42 7.14
N PRO A 82 10.30 11.38 7.90
CA PRO A 82 10.68 11.26 9.31
C PRO A 82 12.19 11.23 9.49
N ALA A 83 12.75 11.99 10.43
CA ALA A 83 14.19 12.02 10.65
C ALA A 83 14.71 10.73 11.29
N MET A 84 13.85 10.04 12.04
CA MET A 84 14.17 8.74 12.64
C MET A 84 13.72 7.63 11.70
N HIS A 85 14.54 6.59 11.58
CA HIS A 85 14.29 5.38 10.77
C HIS A 85 14.22 5.58 9.26
N CYS A 86 14.37 6.80 8.75
CA CYS A 86 14.54 7.06 7.32
C CYS A 86 15.92 7.65 7.02
N ASP A 87 16.34 7.51 5.76
CA ASP A 87 17.56 8.10 5.22
C ASP A 87 17.31 8.73 3.84
N SER A 88 18.40 9.12 3.15
CA SER A 88 18.35 9.82 1.86
C SER A 88 17.68 9.03 0.72
N ARG A 89 17.41 7.73 0.90
CA ARG A 89 16.72 6.91 -0.09
C ARG A 89 15.19 7.12 -0.10
N VAL A 90 14.65 7.85 0.88
CA VAL A 90 13.22 8.13 0.98
C VAL A 90 12.87 9.46 0.32
N GLN A 91 11.96 9.41 -0.64
CA GLN A 91 11.35 10.58 -1.28
C GLN A 91 9.83 10.56 -1.06
N THR A 92 9.23 11.74 -0.92
CA THR A 92 7.77 11.90 -0.80
C THR A 92 7.23 12.83 -1.87
N VAL A 93 6.07 12.49 -2.43
CA VAL A 93 5.35 13.29 -3.42
C VAL A 93 3.97 13.63 -2.86
N CYS A 94 3.60 14.91 -2.91
CA CYS A 94 2.26 15.37 -2.58
C CYS A 94 1.39 15.29 -3.83
N GLY A 95 0.43 14.38 -3.87
CA GLY A 95 -0.45 14.18 -5.02
C GLY A 95 -1.56 13.16 -4.77
N ASN A 96 -2.63 13.26 -5.56
CA ASN A 96 -3.73 12.30 -5.50
C ASN A 96 -3.43 11.08 -6.38
N VAL A 97 -3.23 9.91 -5.76
CA VAL A 97 -2.96 8.64 -6.45
C VAL A 97 -4.07 8.26 -7.43
N MET A 98 -5.32 8.65 -7.15
CA MET A 98 -6.46 8.41 -8.05
C MET A 98 -6.32 9.15 -9.38
N GLU A 99 -5.61 10.28 -9.40
CA GLU A 99 -5.49 11.16 -10.57
C GLU A 99 -4.11 11.05 -11.24
N LEU A 100 -3.09 10.60 -10.51
CA LEU A 100 -1.73 10.52 -11.02
C LEU A 100 -1.61 9.45 -12.13
N PRO A 101 -1.16 9.81 -13.35
CA PRO A 101 -0.91 8.84 -14.40
C PRO A 101 0.14 7.81 -13.97
N ARG A 102 -0.07 6.55 -14.35
CA ARG A 102 0.83 5.44 -14.03
C ARG A 102 2.28 5.73 -14.43
N GLU A 103 2.49 6.27 -15.63
CA GLU A 103 3.81 6.62 -16.15
C GLU A 103 4.55 7.62 -15.26
N LYS A 104 3.83 8.62 -14.72
CA LYS A 104 4.44 9.58 -13.78
C LYS A 104 4.88 8.92 -12.48
N ILE A 105 4.17 7.89 -12.03
CA ILE A 105 4.55 7.12 -10.84
C ILE A 105 5.74 6.20 -11.16
N LYS A 106 5.74 5.55 -12.33
CA LYS A 106 6.85 4.71 -12.82
C LYS A 106 8.14 5.51 -12.98
N ASP A 107 8.04 6.75 -13.46
CA ASP A 107 9.17 7.66 -13.63
C ASP A 107 9.89 8.02 -12.32
N LEU A 108 9.21 7.88 -11.17
CA LEU A 108 9.82 8.08 -9.84
C LEU A 108 10.65 6.88 -9.40
N SER A 109 10.50 5.73 -10.06
CA SER A 109 11.23 4.53 -9.69
C SER A 109 12.69 4.59 -10.18
N PRO A 110 13.63 3.90 -9.51
CA PRO A 110 14.99 3.78 -10.00
C PRO A 110 15.02 3.25 -11.44
N GLN A 111 15.74 3.96 -12.32
CA GLN A 111 15.88 3.61 -13.74
C GLN A 111 14.55 3.47 -14.49
N LYS A 112 13.43 3.97 -13.95
CA LYS A 112 12.08 3.85 -14.52
C LYS A 112 11.60 2.40 -14.72
N LYS A 113 12.16 1.46 -13.95
CA LYS A 113 11.87 0.01 -14.01
C LYS A 113 10.69 -0.45 -13.15
N GLY A 114 9.95 0.48 -12.53
CA GLY A 114 8.92 0.15 -11.55
C GLY A 114 9.48 -0.24 -10.17
N PHE A 115 8.60 -0.83 -9.35
CA PHE A 115 8.80 -1.10 -7.94
C PHE A 115 8.78 -2.60 -7.67
N SER A 116 9.71 -3.11 -6.85
CA SER A 116 9.68 -4.50 -6.38
C SER A 116 8.64 -4.71 -5.28
N VAL A 117 8.25 -3.64 -4.58
CA VAL A 117 7.20 -3.67 -3.54
C VAL A 117 6.29 -2.46 -3.70
N ILE A 118 4.99 -2.70 -3.73
CA ILE A 118 3.96 -1.66 -3.65
C ILE A 118 3.15 -1.88 -2.38
N LEU A 119 3.10 -0.85 -1.56
CA LEU A 119 2.33 -0.80 -0.32
C LEU A 119 1.20 0.21 -0.50
N SER A 120 0.01 -0.10 0.01
CA SER A 120 -1.11 0.82 0.04
C SER A 120 -1.75 0.84 1.42
N ASP A 121 -1.48 1.91 2.18
CA ASP A 121 -2.16 2.23 3.44
C ASP A 121 -3.29 3.26 3.26
N MET A 122 -3.63 3.57 1.99
CA MET A 122 -4.71 4.47 1.61
C MET A 122 -6.01 4.12 2.36
N CYS A 123 -6.66 5.14 2.90
CA CYS A 123 -7.90 5.00 3.64
C CYS A 123 -8.84 6.15 3.29
N PRO A 124 -10.09 5.87 2.89
CA PRO A 124 -11.04 6.93 2.53
C PRO A 124 -11.47 7.68 3.77
N LEU A 125 -12.03 8.90 3.64
CA LEU A 125 -12.68 9.58 4.75
C LEU A 125 -13.83 8.70 5.30
N VAL A 126 -13.67 8.21 6.53
CA VAL A 126 -14.62 7.31 7.19
C VAL A 126 -15.84 8.13 7.60
N SER A 127 -16.99 7.83 7.01
CA SER A 127 -18.28 8.44 7.32
C SER A 127 -18.96 7.78 8.53
N GLY A 128 -18.56 6.55 8.87
CA GLY A 128 -19.23 5.71 9.87
C GLY A 128 -20.25 4.75 9.25
N ILE A 129 -20.56 4.90 7.95
CA ILE A 129 -21.44 3.99 7.22
C ILE A 129 -20.58 2.87 6.64
N THR A 130 -20.58 1.69 7.28
CA THR A 130 -19.69 0.55 6.94
C THR A 130 -19.71 0.19 5.46
N THR A 131 -20.89 0.02 4.87
CA THR A 131 -21.02 -0.33 3.45
C THR A 131 -20.36 0.72 2.56
N ARG A 132 -20.67 2.01 2.76
CA ARG A 132 -20.09 3.12 1.99
C ARG A 132 -18.57 3.18 2.15
N ASP A 133 -18.09 3.13 3.38
CA ASP A 133 -16.67 3.25 3.67
C ASP A 133 -15.89 2.06 3.09
N SER A 134 -16.48 0.86 3.10
CA SER A 134 -15.88 -0.33 2.50
C SER A 134 -15.78 -0.25 0.97
N VAL A 135 -16.81 0.27 0.28
CA VAL A 135 -16.79 0.48 -1.17
C VAL A 135 -15.69 1.48 -1.54
N LEU A 136 -15.59 2.60 -0.83
CA LEU A 136 -14.53 3.59 -1.07
C LEU A 136 -13.14 3.02 -0.78
N SER A 137 -13.01 2.17 0.25
CA SER A 137 -11.76 1.47 0.54
C SER A 137 -11.39 0.49 -0.56
N ALA A 138 -12.37 -0.21 -1.13
CA ALA A 138 -12.17 -1.12 -2.25
C ALA A 138 -11.74 -0.35 -3.50
N GLU A 139 -12.32 0.82 -3.78
CA GLU A 139 -11.92 1.68 -4.90
C GLU A 139 -10.45 2.10 -4.81
N LEU A 140 -10.00 2.52 -3.63
CA LEU A 140 -8.58 2.82 -3.37
C LEU A 140 -7.68 1.58 -3.56
N GLY A 141 -8.15 0.41 -3.11
CA GLY A 141 -7.45 -0.86 -3.33
C GLY A 141 -7.35 -1.24 -4.80
N HIS A 142 -8.44 -1.10 -5.56
CA HIS A 142 -8.47 -1.33 -7.01
C HIS A 142 -7.51 -0.40 -7.72
N ARG A 143 -7.41 0.87 -7.31
CA ARG A 143 -6.42 1.79 -7.87
C ARG A 143 -4.99 1.30 -7.66
N ALA A 144 -4.64 0.86 -6.45
CA ALA A 144 -3.31 0.33 -6.16
C ALA A 144 -2.99 -0.91 -7.01
N LEU A 145 -3.98 -1.80 -7.18
CA LEU A 145 -3.86 -2.97 -8.03
C LEU A 145 -3.69 -2.61 -9.52
N ASP A 146 -4.54 -1.75 -10.07
CA ASP A 146 -4.44 -1.29 -11.46
C ASP A 146 -3.07 -0.67 -11.76
N LEU A 147 -2.55 0.14 -10.84
CA LEU A 147 -1.19 0.67 -10.94
C LEU A 147 -0.16 -0.46 -10.99
N ALA A 148 -0.28 -1.45 -10.12
CA ALA A 148 0.65 -2.57 -10.00
C ALA A 148 0.70 -3.43 -11.27
N VAL A 149 -0.46 -3.87 -11.79
CA VAL A 149 -0.51 -4.93 -12.82
C VAL A 149 -0.79 -4.46 -14.24
N GLY A 150 -1.38 -3.28 -14.44
CA GLY A 150 -1.81 -2.86 -15.77
C GLY A 150 -3.29 -3.12 -16.07
N GLY A 151 -3.89 -2.24 -16.87
CA GLY A 151 -5.34 -1.99 -16.92
C GLY A 151 -6.19 -2.91 -17.80
N ASP A 152 -5.63 -3.94 -18.43
CA ASP A 152 -6.44 -4.87 -19.25
C ASP A 152 -7.00 -6.05 -18.42
N ALA A 153 -6.65 -6.17 -17.13
CA ALA A 153 -7.21 -7.21 -16.27
C ALA A 153 -8.71 -7.03 -15.97
N PHE A 154 -9.29 -5.86 -16.26
CA PHE A 154 -10.66 -5.49 -15.86
C PHE A 154 -11.46 -4.68 -16.89
N SER A 155 -11.00 -4.52 -18.13
CA SER A 155 -11.76 -3.84 -19.19
C SER A 155 -12.88 -4.73 -19.73
N SER A 156 -13.91 -4.99 -18.91
CA SER A 156 -15.28 -5.31 -19.34
C SER A 156 -16.22 -5.30 -18.13
N PRO A 157 -16.96 -4.21 -17.89
CA PRO A 157 -18.19 -4.29 -17.12
C PRO A 157 -19.26 -4.93 -18.01
N CYS A 158 -19.65 -6.17 -17.67
CA CYS A 158 -20.87 -6.84 -18.13
C CYS A 158 -20.87 -7.44 -19.55
N THR A 159 -20.39 -8.68 -19.72
CA THR A 159 -21.02 -9.69 -20.61
C THR A 159 -20.60 -11.11 -20.22
N ASN A 160 -21.59 -11.94 -19.88
CA ASN A 160 -21.67 -13.42 -19.79
C ASN A 160 -20.45 -14.27 -19.33
N PRO A 161 -20.63 -15.20 -18.36
CA PRO A 161 -19.58 -16.08 -17.89
C PRO A 161 -19.40 -17.30 -18.80
N GLN A 162 -18.85 -17.12 -20.00
CA GLN A 162 -18.29 -18.21 -20.81
C GLN A 162 -17.21 -17.67 -21.76
N VAL A 163 -15.96 -17.62 -21.31
CA VAL A 163 -14.78 -17.80 -22.18
C VAL A 163 -13.69 -18.42 -21.34
N ASP A 164 -13.38 -19.68 -21.64
CA ASP A 164 -12.19 -20.38 -21.16
C ASP A 164 -10.98 -19.78 -21.90
N GLY A 165 -10.46 -18.67 -21.38
CA GLY A 165 -9.27 -18.01 -21.91
C GLY A 165 -8.14 -18.13 -20.90
N GLU A 166 -7.09 -18.89 -21.25
CA GLU A 166 -5.84 -18.86 -20.49
C GLU A 166 -5.31 -17.42 -20.41
N LEU A 167 -5.10 -16.94 -19.19
CA LEU A 167 -4.50 -15.64 -18.86
C LEU A 167 -2.99 -15.64 -19.20
N ASN A 168 -2.65 -15.73 -20.48
CA ASN A 168 -1.26 -15.89 -20.93
C ASN A 168 -0.56 -14.59 -21.39
N ASP A 169 -1.14 -13.41 -21.23
CA ASP A 169 -0.43 -12.14 -21.49
C ASP A 169 -0.85 -11.04 -20.52
N ILE A 170 -0.26 -11.03 -19.32
CA ILE A 170 -0.25 -9.83 -18.46
C ILE A 170 0.78 -8.88 -19.11
N GLY A 171 0.29 -7.98 -19.94
CA GLY A 171 1.11 -6.99 -20.63
C GLY A 171 1.98 -6.18 -19.66
N ASP A 172 3.19 -5.86 -20.12
CA ASP A 172 4.30 -5.09 -19.51
C ASP A 172 3.94 -3.62 -19.10
N ASN A 173 2.67 -3.35 -18.80
CA ASN A 173 2.13 -2.02 -18.60
C ASN A 173 1.97 -1.64 -17.13
N GLY A 174 2.13 -2.57 -16.19
CA GLY A 174 2.12 -2.31 -14.75
C GLY A 174 3.39 -1.61 -14.25
N ILE A 175 3.37 -1.17 -12.99
CA ILE A 175 4.57 -0.63 -12.32
C ILE A 175 5.15 -1.56 -11.25
N LEU A 176 4.52 -2.70 -10.99
CA LEU A 176 5.10 -3.74 -10.15
C LEU A 176 6.05 -4.61 -10.98
N GLN A 177 7.27 -4.79 -10.47
CA GLN A 177 8.24 -5.70 -11.08
C GLN A 177 7.78 -7.16 -10.95
N LEU A 178 8.16 -7.98 -11.91
CA LEU A 178 7.85 -9.41 -11.91
C LEU A 178 8.36 -10.07 -10.62
N GLY A 179 7.50 -10.84 -9.94
CA GLY A 179 7.81 -11.48 -8.66
C GLY A 179 7.79 -10.53 -7.45
N GLY A 180 7.36 -9.28 -7.66
CA GLY A 180 7.20 -8.29 -6.61
C GLY A 180 6.01 -8.56 -5.68
N HIS A 181 5.91 -7.71 -4.65
CA HIS A 181 4.88 -7.82 -3.62
C HIS A 181 3.93 -6.63 -3.66
N LEU A 182 2.62 -6.90 -3.57
CA LEU A 182 1.59 -5.89 -3.43
C LEU A 182 0.86 -6.08 -2.10
N VAL A 183 0.85 -5.04 -1.26
CA VAL A 183 0.12 -5.01 0.01
C VAL A 183 -0.97 -3.96 -0.07
N ILE A 184 -2.21 -4.34 0.21
CA ILE A 184 -3.36 -3.44 0.19
C ILE A 184 -4.08 -3.50 1.54
N LYS A 185 -4.31 -2.34 2.13
CA LYS A 185 -5.24 -2.18 3.24
C LYS A 185 -6.66 -2.08 2.73
N LEU A 186 -7.55 -2.86 3.35
CA LEU A 186 -8.98 -2.78 3.11
C LEU A 186 -9.72 -2.64 4.44
N LEU A 187 -10.77 -1.80 4.43
CA LEU A 187 -11.75 -1.79 5.51
C LEU A 187 -12.58 -3.08 5.47
N GLU A 188 -12.84 -3.63 6.65
CA GLU A 188 -13.65 -4.83 6.79
C GLU A 188 -15.09 -4.58 6.33
N SER A 189 -15.63 -5.52 5.56
CA SER A 189 -17.02 -5.53 5.10
C SER A 189 -17.55 -6.96 5.13
N GLU A 190 -18.85 -7.10 5.33
CA GLU A 190 -19.56 -8.37 5.14
C GLU A 190 -19.65 -8.75 3.65
N ASP A 191 -19.49 -7.77 2.75
CA ASP A 191 -19.47 -7.99 1.31
C ASP A 191 -18.13 -8.59 0.85
N THR A 192 -18.10 -9.92 0.80
CA THR A 192 -16.95 -10.75 0.40
C THR A 192 -16.55 -10.62 -1.08
N LYS A 193 -17.36 -9.97 -1.92
CA LYS A 193 -17.16 -9.90 -3.39
C LYS A 193 -15.86 -9.21 -3.81
N VAL A 194 -15.43 -8.19 -3.06
CA VAL A 194 -14.17 -7.47 -3.34
C VAL A 194 -12.96 -8.39 -3.12
N LEU A 195 -12.98 -9.18 -2.04
CA LEU A 195 -11.91 -10.15 -1.75
C LEU A 195 -11.85 -11.25 -2.81
N PHE A 196 -12.99 -11.73 -3.32
CA PHE A 196 -13.01 -12.73 -4.40
C PHE A 196 -12.37 -12.24 -5.71
N LEU A 197 -12.51 -10.95 -6.03
CA LEU A 197 -11.87 -10.37 -7.21
C LEU A 197 -10.35 -10.40 -7.09
N PHE A 198 -9.87 -10.08 -5.89
CA PHE A 198 -8.46 -10.07 -5.56
C PHE A 198 -7.85 -11.48 -5.45
N ASP A 199 -8.56 -12.44 -4.86
CA ASP A 199 -8.13 -13.83 -4.75
C ASP A 199 -7.98 -14.50 -6.12
N ARG A 200 -8.86 -14.17 -7.08
CA ARG A 200 -8.75 -14.66 -8.47
C ARG A 200 -7.47 -14.20 -9.16
N LEU A 201 -7.02 -12.96 -8.92
CA LEU A 201 -5.79 -12.43 -9.52
C LEU A 201 -4.53 -13.07 -8.95
N SER A 202 -4.55 -13.48 -7.68
CA SER A 202 -3.46 -14.23 -7.06
C SER A 202 -3.34 -15.65 -7.64
N CYS A 203 -4.39 -16.17 -8.28
CA CYS A 203 -4.44 -17.49 -8.88
C CYS A 203 -4.19 -17.40 -10.39
N GLY A 204 -2.93 -17.23 -10.79
CA GLY A 204 -2.52 -17.22 -12.20
C GLY A 204 -1.36 -16.29 -12.55
N SER A 205 -0.92 -15.43 -11.63
CA SER A 205 0.12 -14.43 -11.89
C SER A 205 1.30 -14.55 -10.92
N THR A 206 2.48 -14.07 -11.32
CA THR A 206 3.68 -13.96 -10.45
C THR A 206 3.51 -12.89 -9.34
N LEU A 207 2.32 -12.31 -9.20
CA LEU A 207 1.94 -11.33 -8.19
C LEU A 207 1.71 -12.00 -6.84
N ARG A 208 2.36 -11.50 -5.78
CA ARG A 208 2.03 -11.87 -4.41
C ARG A 208 1.25 -10.77 -3.73
N LEU A 209 0.01 -11.06 -3.41
CA LEU A 209 -0.97 -10.10 -2.92
C LEU A 209 -1.32 -10.35 -1.46
N TYR A 210 -1.26 -9.30 -0.63
CA TYR A 210 -1.49 -9.38 0.81
C TYR A 210 -2.51 -8.34 1.25
N TYR A 211 -3.39 -8.72 2.18
CA TYR A 211 -4.40 -7.82 2.73
C TYR A 211 -4.22 -7.60 4.23
N SER A 212 -4.36 -6.34 4.64
CA SER A 212 -4.55 -5.97 6.03
C SER A 212 -5.99 -5.51 6.25
N LYS A 213 -6.78 -6.30 6.99
CA LYS A 213 -8.13 -5.91 7.40
C LYS A 213 -8.05 -4.89 8.54
N MET A 214 -8.75 -3.77 8.38
CA MET A 214 -8.91 -2.78 9.45
C MET A 214 -10.37 -2.61 9.84
N LYS A 215 -10.62 -2.54 11.16
CA LYS A 215 -11.88 -2.05 11.72
C LYS A 215 -11.95 -0.53 11.55
N GLN A 216 -13.11 0.00 11.19
CA GLN A 216 -13.36 1.44 10.92
C GLN A 216 -12.85 2.40 12.01
N ILE A 217 -12.78 1.96 13.27
CA ILE A 217 -12.44 2.78 14.44
C ILE A 217 -10.92 2.95 14.61
N SER A 218 -10.10 2.22 13.84
CA SER A 218 -8.65 2.22 13.98
C SER A 218 -7.93 3.13 12.98
N ARG A 219 -8.10 4.44 13.11
CA ARG A 219 -7.19 5.40 12.49
C ARG A 219 -5.99 5.70 13.39
N ASP A 220 -4.94 6.19 12.76
CA ASP A 220 -3.76 6.77 13.41
C ASP A 220 -3.89 8.28 13.53
#